data_AF-A0A9P5N7F3-F1
#
_entry.id   AF-A0A9P5N7F3-F1
#
_cell.length_a   1.000
_cell.length_b   1.000
_cell.length_c   1.000
_cell.angle_alpha   90.00
_cell.angle_beta   90.00
_cell.angle_gamma   90.00
#
_symmetry.space_group_name_H-M   'P 1'
#
loop_
_entity.id
_entity.type
_entity.pdbx_description
1 polymer ?
#
loop_
_entity_poly.entity_id
_entity_poly.type
_entity_poly.pdbx_seq_one_letter_code
_entity_poly.pdbx_strand_id
1 'polypeptide(L)' 'VEGKLFCVPRFQFECSSEIFADMFCLPSENPKGQNKEHPIILEKYKADEFICLLKVLYREWHGLPAGI' A
#
# COMPACT_ATOMS: atom_id res chain seq x y z
N VAL A 1 6.34 6.56 -0.01
CA VAL A 1 6.50 6.93 1.42
C VAL A 1 7.93 7.42 1.61
N GLU A 2 8.13 8.62 2.14
CA GLU A 2 9.48 9.19 2.35
C GLU A 2 10.38 9.10 1.10
N GLY A 3 9.84 9.43 -0.09
CA GLY A 3 10.56 9.32 -1.36
C GLY A 3 10.80 7.88 -1.87
N LYS A 4 10.46 6.83 -1.09
CA LYS A 4 10.56 5.42 -1.50
C LYS A 4 9.26 4.92 -2.12
N LEU A 5 9.38 4.16 -3.20
CA LEU A 5 8.28 3.46 -3.85
C LEU A 5 8.13 2.05 -3.29
N PHE A 6 6.97 1.76 -2.71
CA PHE A 6 6.62 0.43 -2.22
C PHE A 6 5.66 -0.23 -3.20
N CYS A 7 6.05 -1.39 -3.74
CA CYS A 7 5.20 -2.21 -4.60
C CYS A 7 4.64 -3.35 -3.76
N VAL A 8 3.41 -3.17 -3.27
CA VAL A 8 2.79 -4.08 -2.31
C VAL A 8 1.43 -4.56 -2.82
N PRO A 9 1.03 -5.81 -2.51
CA PRO A 9 -0.19 -6.38 -3.09
C PRO A 9 -1.48 -5.79 -2.52
N ARG A 10 -2.31 -5.26 -3.42
CA ARG A 10 -3.49 -4.46 -3.12
C ARG A 10 -4.53 -5.16 -2.24
N PHE A 11 -4.71 -6.47 -2.40
CA PHE A 11 -5.77 -7.25 -1.74
C PHE A 11 -5.82 -7.05 -0.22
N GLN A 12 -4.68 -7.07 0.48
CA GLN A 12 -4.68 -6.92 1.94
C GLN A 12 -5.10 -5.52 2.40
N PHE A 13 -4.80 -4.49 1.61
CA PHE A 13 -5.24 -3.13 1.91
C PHE A 13 -6.75 -2.97 1.72
N GLU A 14 -7.33 -3.57 0.68
CA GLU A 14 -8.78 -3.59 0.47
C GLU A 14 -9.51 -4.34 1.58
N CYS A 15 -9.03 -5.52 1.96
CA CYS A 15 -9.70 -6.32 3.00
C CYS A 15 -9.55 -5.72 4.40
N SER A 16 -8.44 -5.06 4.69
CA SER A 16 -8.11 -4.59 6.04
C SER A 16 -8.45 -3.12 6.30
N SER A 17 -8.80 -2.34 5.27
CA SER A 17 -9.06 -0.91 5.39
C SER A 17 -10.13 -0.44 4.43
N GLU A 18 -11.26 -0.02 5.00
CA GLU A 18 -12.37 0.60 4.27
C GLU A 18 -11.91 1.81 3.43
N ILE A 19 -11.00 2.63 3.97
CA ILE A 19 -10.48 3.81 3.26
C ILE A 19 -9.78 3.40 1.97
N PHE A 20 -8.96 2.34 2.02
CA PHE A 20 -8.28 1.85 0.83
C PHE A 20 -9.29 1.16 -0.11
N ALA A 21 -10.22 0.36 0.41
CA ALA A 21 -11.28 -0.25 -0.40
C ALA A 21 -12.10 0.78 -1.19
N ASP A 22 -12.53 1.86 -0.54
CA ASP A 22 -13.28 2.93 -1.17
C ASP A 22 -12.44 3.68 -2.20
N MET A 23 -11.21 4.04 -1.86
CA MET A 23 -10.27 4.70 -2.78
C MET A 23 -10.05 3.90 -4.07
N PHE A 24 -10.17 2.59 -3.97
CA PHE A 24 -9.96 1.62 -5.04
C PHE A 24 -11.23 1.27 -5.84
N CYS A 25 -12.40 1.45 -5.23
CA CYS A 25 -13.71 1.15 -5.83
C CYS A 25 -14.31 2.37 -6.54
N LEU A 26 -14.02 3.58 -6.07
CA LEU A 26 -14.57 4.80 -6.65
C LEU A 26 -14.02 5.06 -8.05
N PRO A 27 -14.87 5.36 -9.05
CA PRO A 27 -14.41 5.72 -10.39
C PRO A 27 -13.61 7.02 -10.32
N SER A 28 -12.40 6.99 -10.86
CA SER A 28 -11.51 8.16 -10.91
C SER A 28 -10.90 8.28 -12.30
N GLU A 29 -10.82 9.51 -12.81
CA GLU A 29 -10.13 9.80 -14.06
C GLU A 29 -8.61 9.54 -13.98
N ASN A 30 -8.06 9.52 -12.76
CA ASN A 30 -6.65 9.25 -12.49
C ASN A 30 -6.49 8.29 -11.29
N PRO A 31 -6.72 6.98 -11.49
CA PRO A 31 -6.71 6.02 -10.40
C PRO A 31 -5.30 5.88 -9.81
N LYS A 32 -5.16 6.15 -8.51
CA LYS A 32 -3.89 6.03 -7.78
C LYS A 32 -3.70 4.62 -7.23
N GLY A 33 -2.45 4.18 -7.15
CA GLY A 33 -2.06 2.90 -6.57
C GLY A 33 -2.25 1.68 -7.47
N GLN A 34 -2.62 1.85 -8.74
CA GLN A 34 -2.75 0.74 -9.69
C GLN A 34 -1.45 0.41 -10.41
N ASN A 35 -0.56 1.40 -10.60
CA ASN A 35 0.71 1.23 -11.28
C ASN A 35 1.79 2.14 -10.68
N LYS A 36 3.03 2.00 -11.17
CA LYS A 36 4.19 2.77 -10.68
C LYS A 36 4.16 4.23 -11.12
N GLU A 37 3.41 4.56 -12.18
CA GLU A 37 3.30 5.91 -12.74
C GLU A 37 2.36 6.79 -11.91
N HIS A 38 1.36 6.18 -11.27
CA HIS A 38 0.40 6.84 -10.40
C HIS A 38 0.39 6.21 -9.00
N PRO A 39 1.48 6.31 -8.21
CA PRO A 39 1.52 5.74 -6.87
C PRO A 39 0.62 6.52 -5.89
N ILE A 40 0.27 5.87 -4.76
CA ILE A 40 -0.35 6.57 -3.64
C ILE A 40 0.76 7.32 -2.89
N ILE A 41 0.63 8.64 -2.80
CA ILE A 41 1.57 9.49 -2.08
C ILE A 41 1.11 9.60 -0.63
N LEU A 42 1.90 9.03 0.28
CA LEU A 42 1.71 9.16 1.72
C LEU A 42 2.72 10.19 2.24
N GLU A 43 2.29 11.45 2.24
CA GLU A 43 3.07 12.56 2.80
C GLU A 43 3.08 12.44 4.32
N LYS A 44 4.24 12.70 4.95
CA LYS A 44 4.49 12.67 6.40
C LYS A 44 4.66 11.29 7.07
N TYR A 45 4.46 10.19 6.35
CA TYR A 45 4.73 8.85 6.88
C TYR A 45 6.20 8.47 6.70
N LYS A 46 6.80 7.90 7.75
CA LYS A 46 8.16 7.36 7.66
C LYS A 46 8.16 6.01 6.96
N ALA A 47 9.25 5.73 6.24
CA ALA A 47 9.41 4.43 5.59
C ALA A 47 9.34 3.27 6.60
N ASP A 48 10.00 3.40 7.75
CA ASP A 48 10.05 2.35 8.77
C ASP A 48 8.68 2.07 9.41
N GLU A 49 7.89 3.12 9.63
CA GLU A 49 6.50 2.99 10.13
C GLU A 49 5.62 2.24 9.11
N PHE A 50 5.78 2.57 7.83
CA PHE A 50 5.06 1.88 6.77
C PHE A 50 5.49 0.42 6.67
N ILE A 51 6.77 0.10 6.84
CA ILE A 51 7.26 -1.29 6.87
C ILE A 51 6.63 -2.07 8.03
N CYS A 52 6.51 -1.46 9.22
CA CYS A 52 5.82 -2.07 10.35
C CYS A 52 4.34 -2.35 10.03
N LEU A 53 3.64 -1.42 9.37
CA LEU A 53 2.27 -1.65 8.90
C LEU A 53 2.21 -2.83 7.92
N LEU A 54 3.12 -2.90 6.95
CA LEU A 54 3.20 -4.03 6.02
C LEU A 54 3.40 -5.36 6.75
N LYS A 55 4.28 -5.40 7.76
CA LYS A 55 4.50 -6.61 8.57
C LYS A 55 3.24 -7.08 9.30
N VAL A 56 2.36 -6.15 9.70
CA VAL A 56 1.07 -6.47 10.31
C VAL A 56 0.08 -6.95 9.25
N LEU A 57 -0.08 -6.21 8.15
CA LEU A 57 -1.04 -6.52 7.08
C LEU A 57 -0.74 -7.85 6.36
N TYR A 58 0.53 -8.23 6.27
CA TYR A 58 0.98 -9.42 5.57
C TYR A 58 1.56 -10.49 6.52
N ARG A 59 1.23 -10.43 7.81
CA ARG A 59 1.77 -11.34 8.82
C ARG A 59 1.50 -12.83 8.50
N GLU A 60 0.35 -13.12 7.90
CA GLU A 60 -0.05 -14.47 7.47
C GLU A 60 0.34 -14.78 6.02
N TRP A 61 0.97 -13.83 5.32
CA TRP A 61 1.33 -14.03 3.92
C TRP A 61 2.78 -14.47 3.79
N HIS A 62 2.97 -15.76 3.50
CA HIS A 62 4.27 -16.39 3.23
C HIS A 62 5.00 -15.87 1.98
N GLY A 63 4.46 -14.84 1.29
CA GLY A 63 4.98 -14.28 0.04
C GLY A 63 5.71 -12.94 0.15
N LEU A 64 5.93 -12.40 1.36
CA LEU A 64 6.80 -11.21 1.50
C LEU A 64 8.25 -11.61 1.18
N PRO A 65 8.93 -10.95 0.21
CA PRO A 65 10.35 -11.19 -0.01
C PRO A 65 11.12 -10.85 1.26
N ALA A 66 12.00 -11.75 1.69
CA ALA A 66 12.87 -11.50 2.82
C ALA A 66 13.77 -10.29 2.52
N GLY A 67 13.55 -9.17 3.22
CA GLY A 67 14.42 -7.99 3.14
C GLY A 67 13.75 -6.65 2.83
N ILE A 68 12.50 -6.43 3.26
CA ILE A 68 11.98 -5.06 3.44
C ILE A 68 12.63 -4.43 4.68
#